data_AF-A0A819H842-F1
#
_entry.id   AF-A0A819H842-F1
#
_cell.length_a   1.000
_cell.length_b   1.000
_cell.length_c   1.000
_cell.angle_alpha   90.00
_cell.angle_beta   90.00
_cell.angle_gamma   90.00
#
_symmetry.space_group_name_H-M   'P 1'
#
loop_
_entity.id
_entity.type
_entity.pdbx_description
1 polymer ?
#
loop_
_entity_poly.entity_id
_entity_poly.type
_entity_poly.pdbx_seq_one_letter_code
_entity_poly.pdbx_strand_id
1 'polypeptide(L)'
;MNQFKRKLSSDDLSEKKTTKKLRNEFDQFMICFEDLSNELLFEIFDYLDGYGLYEAFSNLSSRFEQLLYSSSVLFKILCYLIKLDEVFNIFKQFSYFFSSFLFDSLFDRVESNIFEKIQSDTHIPVLSNLSSLPNLTSLTIETSNVQEEINDIYRLIFVLPKLKYYRIFFSNNCHLITLPLALNNQCSPIEYLVIDHDCSLNELLSLISYTPKLRRLTVHKIKTNDSNITILSSITLVNLNLIYLDLHQTTFNVREIFITKKFPNLKSLFIVSSDDITFLNTYRWEQFILNNFP
;
A
#
# COMPACT_ATOMS: atom_id res chain seq x y z
N MET A 1 -17.11 35.42 -82.57
CA MET A 1 -15.66 35.26 -82.37
C MET A 1 -15.18 36.42 -81.52
N ASN A 2 -14.45 36.09 -80.45
CA ASN A 2 -14.10 36.92 -79.30
C ASN A 2 -13.54 38.31 -79.59
N GLN A 3 -13.91 39.29 -78.75
CA GLN A 3 -12.94 40.17 -78.05
C GLN A 3 -13.65 41.08 -77.02
N PHE A 4 -13.59 40.72 -75.73
CA PHE A 4 -13.67 41.68 -74.63
C PHE A 4 -12.62 41.30 -73.58
N LYS A 5 -11.50 42.04 -73.58
CA LYS A 5 -10.46 41.96 -72.55
C LYS A 5 -10.60 43.15 -71.59
N ARG A 6 -10.92 42.80 -70.34
CA ARG A 6 -10.37 43.32 -69.07
C ARG A 6 -10.32 44.84 -68.85
N LYS A 7 -11.22 45.31 -67.98
CA LYS A 7 -10.92 46.29 -66.91
C LYS A 7 -11.82 45.97 -65.71
N LEU A 8 -11.24 45.36 -64.68
CA LEU A 8 -11.74 45.07 -63.32
C LEU A 8 -10.58 44.33 -62.64
N SER A 9 -10.05 44.67 -61.48
CA SER A 9 -10.17 45.81 -60.56
C SER A 9 -8.87 45.71 -59.74
N SER A 10 -8.12 46.80 -59.58
CA SER A 10 -6.89 46.82 -58.76
C SER A 10 -7.18 46.63 -57.27
N ASP A 11 -8.43 46.82 -56.85
CA ASP A 11 -8.79 47.01 -55.46
C ASP A 11 -9.07 45.67 -54.75
N ASP A 12 -9.49 44.63 -55.50
CA ASP A 12 -9.68 43.25 -55.00
C ASP A 12 -8.37 42.53 -54.65
N LEU A 13 -7.25 42.95 -55.25
CA LEU A 13 -5.92 42.37 -55.03
C LEU A 13 -5.20 43.01 -53.84
N SER A 14 -5.53 44.25 -53.49
CA SER A 14 -5.04 44.89 -52.26
C SER A 14 -5.70 44.31 -51.01
N GLU A 15 -7.03 44.15 -50.98
CA GLU A 15 -7.76 43.60 -49.82
C GLU A 15 -7.40 42.14 -49.52
N LYS A 16 -7.20 41.30 -50.56
CA LYS A 16 -6.74 39.91 -50.39
C LYS A 16 -5.29 39.81 -49.91
N LYS A 17 -4.44 40.81 -50.18
CA LYS A 17 -3.07 40.84 -49.65
C LYS A 17 -3.03 41.35 -48.21
N THR A 18 -3.87 42.31 -47.83
CA THR A 18 -3.93 42.81 -46.45
C THR A 18 -4.53 41.78 -45.51
N THR A 19 -5.60 41.08 -45.90
CA THR A 19 -6.20 40.00 -45.09
C THR A 19 -5.29 38.78 -44.94
N LYS A 20 -4.51 38.44 -45.96
CA LYS A 20 -3.50 37.36 -45.88
C LYS A 20 -2.28 37.76 -45.05
N LYS A 21 -1.88 39.03 -45.08
CA LYS A 21 -0.80 39.57 -44.24
C LYS A 21 -1.23 39.68 -42.77
N LEU A 22 -2.46 40.12 -42.49
CA LEU A 22 -3.05 40.15 -41.14
C LEU A 22 -3.25 38.75 -40.56
N ARG A 23 -3.64 37.75 -41.36
CA ARG A 23 -3.66 36.34 -40.92
C ARG A 23 -2.26 35.84 -40.56
N ASN A 24 -1.27 36.11 -41.41
CA ASN A 24 0.11 35.72 -41.14
C ASN A 24 0.72 36.44 -39.91
N GLU A 25 0.30 37.66 -39.60
CA GLU A 25 0.74 38.40 -38.40
C GLU A 25 0.02 37.92 -37.12
N PHE A 26 -1.24 37.47 -37.22
CA PHE A 26 -1.97 36.87 -36.08
C PHE A 26 -1.52 35.42 -35.78
N ASP A 27 -1.19 34.64 -36.80
CA ASP A 27 -0.58 33.30 -36.63
C ASP A 27 0.84 33.41 -36.02
N GLN A 28 1.45 34.61 -36.05
CA GLN A 28 2.77 34.89 -35.49
C GLN A 28 2.79 35.14 -33.98
N PHE A 29 1.62 35.25 -33.34
CA PHE A 29 1.48 35.51 -31.90
C PHE A 29 0.58 34.51 -31.16
N MET A 30 0.32 33.35 -31.76
CA MET A 30 -0.17 32.20 -31.00
C MET A 30 1.01 31.64 -30.20
N ILE A 31 1.19 32.14 -28.97
CA ILE A 31 2.05 31.48 -27.98
C ILE A 31 1.33 30.18 -27.65
N CYS A 32 1.85 29.05 -28.15
CA CYS A 32 1.33 27.76 -27.74
C CYS A 32 1.66 27.60 -26.25
N PHE A 33 0.76 27.00 -25.49
CA PHE A 33 1.02 26.70 -24.08
C PHE A 33 2.33 25.90 -23.90
N GLU A 34 2.67 25.08 -24.91
CA GLU A 34 3.93 24.33 -24.99
C GLU A 34 5.18 25.19 -25.17
N ASP A 35 5.05 26.49 -25.49
CA ASP A 35 6.16 27.43 -25.65
C ASP A 35 6.51 28.16 -24.35
N LEU A 36 5.71 27.99 -23.28
CA LEU A 36 6.00 28.57 -21.96
C LEU A 36 7.36 28.07 -21.44
N SER A 37 8.06 28.91 -20.67
CA SER A 37 9.32 28.49 -20.04
C SER A 37 9.06 27.48 -18.90
N ASN A 38 10.07 26.69 -18.53
CA ASN A 38 9.91 25.72 -17.44
C ASN A 38 9.57 26.41 -16.12
N GLU A 39 10.09 27.61 -15.88
CA GLU A 39 9.81 28.40 -14.68
C GLU A 39 8.33 28.78 -14.58
N LEU A 40 7.74 29.26 -15.68
CA LEU A 40 6.31 29.58 -15.72
C LEU A 40 5.44 28.34 -15.59
N LEU A 41 5.88 27.21 -16.16
CA LEU A 41 5.18 25.94 -16.00
C LEU A 41 5.22 25.46 -14.55
N PHE A 42 6.38 25.54 -13.87
CA PHE A 42 6.47 25.21 -12.45
C PHE A 42 5.64 26.16 -11.57
N GLU A 43 5.56 27.43 -11.93
CA GLU A 43 4.68 28.38 -11.24
C GLU A 43 3.20 27.99 -11.42
N ILE A 44 2.77 27.56 -12.62
CA ILE A 44 1.43 27.02 -12.84
C ILE A 44 1.21 25.75 -12.01
N PHE A 45 2.21 24.88 -11.95
CA PHE A 45 2.15 23.61 -11.23
C PHE A 45 1.91 23.83 -9.72
N ASP A 46 2.43 24.93 -9.15
CA ASP A 46 2.23 25.27 -7.74
C ASP A 46 0.76 25.57 -7.37
N TYR A 47 -0.10 25.91 -8.34
CA TYR A 47 -1.53 26.15 -8.13
C TYR A 47 -2.40 24.90 -8.27
N LEU A 48 -1.81 23.79 -8.71
CA LEU A 48 -2.52 22.52 -8.91
C LEU A 48 -2.11 21.54 -7.81
N ASP A 49 -3.04 20.70 -7.39
CA ASP A 49 -2.67 19.54 -6.60
C ASP A 49 -2.01 18.49 -7.50
N GLY A 50 -1.24 17.58 -6.90
CA GLY A 50 -0.46 16.61 -7.66
C GLY A 50 -1.32 15.71 -8.54
N TYR A 51 -2.55 15.41 -8.14
CA TYR A 51 -3.48 14.64 -8.97
C TYR A 51 -3.91 15.42 -10.21
N GLY A 52 -4.40 16.65 -10.03
CA GLY A 52 -4.79 17.53 -11.13
C GLY A 52 -3.60 17.86 -12.04
N LEU A 53 -2.40 17.95 -11.47
CA LEU A 53 -1.16 18.08 -12.22
C LEU A 53 -0.91 16.88 -13.14
N TYR A 54 -0.99 15.68 -12.59
CA TYR A 54 -0.79 14.46 -13.37
C TYR A 54 -1.89 14.33 -14.43
N GLU A 55 -3.16 14.44 -14.04
CA GLU A 55 -4.30 14.31 -14.95
C GLU A 55 -4.23 15.31 -16.12
N ALA A 56 -3.87 16.56 -15.84
CA ALA A 56 -3.81 17.60 -16.86
C ALA A 56 -2.58 17.48 -17.78
N PHE A 57 -1.42 17.06 -17.25
CA PHE A 57 -0.14 17.20 -17.97
C PHE A 57 0.55 15.88 -18.36
N SER A 58 0.15 14.72 -17.81
CA SER A 58 0.88 13.45 -18.02
C SER A 58 0.81 12.92 -19.44
N ASN A 59 -0.21 13.30 -20.21
CA ASN A 59 -0.47 12.78 -21.56
C ASN A 59 -0.35 13.83 -22.66
N LEU A 60 0.23 15.00 -22.36
CA LEU A 60 0.33 16.09 -23.34
C LEU A 60 1.52 15.94 -24.28
N SER A 61 2.74 15.99 -23.75
CA SER A 61 3.97 15.86 -24.54
C SER A 61 5.13 15.33 -23.70
N SER A 62 6.17 14.83 -24.37
CA SER A 62 7.38 14.32 -23.70
C SER A 62 8.10 15.38 -22.87
N ARG A 63 7.93 16.67 -23.21
CA ARG A 63 8.43 17.80 -22.40
C ARG A 63 7.69 17.88 -21.06
N PHE A 64 6.36 17.84 -21.07
CA PHE A 64 5.55 17.88 -19.84
C PHE A 64 5.79 16.66 -18.97
N GLU A 65 5.88 15.49 -19.58
CA GLU A 65 6.32 14.27 -18.91
C GLU A 65 7.67 14.51 -18.20
N GLN A 66 8.70 14.97 -18.91
CA GLN A 66 10.01 15.25 -18.31
C GLN A 66 9.95 16.27 -17.17
N LEU A 67 9.08 17.28 -17.25
CA LEU A 67 8.88 18.25 -16.18
C LEU A 67 8.23 17.60 -14.96
N LEU A 68 7.19 16.79 -15.15
CA LEU A 68 6.55 16.01 -14.08
C LEU A 68 7.51 15.00 -13.44
N TYR A 69 8.41 14.41 -14.22
CA TYR A 69 9.43 13.47 -13.75
C TYR A 69 10.69 14.14 -13.19
N SER A 70 10.80 15.47 -13.28
CA SER A 70 11.94 16.21 -12.73
C SER A 70 11.83 16.32 -11.21
N SER A 71 12.94 16.09 -10.50
CA SER A 71 13.00 16.13 -9.02
C SER A 71 12.65 17.49 -8.38
N SER A 72 12.48 18.54 -9.19
CA SER A 72 12.11 19.88 -8.74
C SER A 72 10.61 20.07 -8.52
N VAL A 73 9.74 19.19 -9.04
CA VAL A 73 8.29 19.32 -8.85
C VAL A 73 7.87 18.64 -7.55
N LEU A 74 7.53 19.44 -6.55
CA LEU A 74 6.90 18.96 -5.32
C LEU A 74 5.41 18.79 -5.56
N PHE A 75 4.96 17.55 -5.74
CA PHE A 75 3.54 17.24 -5.86
C PHE A 75 2.85 17.41 -4.50
N LYS A 76 1.99 18.41 -4.38
CA LYS A 76 1.11 18.60 -3.21
C LYS A 76 -0.19 17.85 -3.46
N ILE A 77 -0.43 16.70 -2.84
CA ILE A 77 -1.68 15.96 -3.09
C ILE A 77 -2.71 16.27 -2.01
N LEU A 78 -3.82 16.86 -2.44
CA LEU A 78 -4.98 17.10 -1.62
C LEU A 78 -5.88 15.85 -1.56
N CYS A 79 -5.58 14.91 -0.67
CA CYS A 79 -6.29 13.63 -0.58
C CYS A 79 -7.70 13.67 0.05
N TYR A 80 -8.33 14.84 0.20
CA TYR A 80 -9.69 14.90 0.76
C TYR A 80 -10.78 14.35 -0.18
N LEU A 81 -10.46 14.15 -1.48
CA LEU A 81 -11.39 13.65 -2.50
C LEU A 81 -11.04 12.28 -3.09
N ILE A 82 -9.81 11.80 -2.87
CA ILE A 82 -9.27 10.64 -3.59
C ILE A 82 -8.76 9.62 -2.58
N LYS A 83 -9.07 8.34 -2.79
CA LYS A 83 -8.50 7.26 -1.98
C LYS A 83 -6.99 7.25 -2.18
N LEU A 84 -6.25 7.11 -1.08
CA LEU A 84 -4.79 7.00 -1.13
C LEU A 84 -4.35 5.94 -2.15
N ASP A 85 -5.03 4.81 -2.19
CA ASP A 85 -4.80 3.70 -3.11
C ASP A 85 -4.82 4.13 -4.60
N GLU A 86 -5.73 5.04 -4.98
CA GLU A 86 -5.83 5.59 -6.34
C GLU A 86 -4.66 6.52 -6.63
N VAL A 87 -4.29 7.36 -5.66
CA VAL A 87 -3.08 8.20 -5.73
C VAL A 87 -1.85 7.31 -5.92
N PHE A 88 -1.69 6.27 -5.10
CA PHE A 88 -0.56 5.33 -5.21
C PHE A 88 -0.52 4.64 -6.58
N ASN A 89 -1.67 4.26 -7.13
CA ASN A 89 -1.72 3.64 -8.46
C ASN A 89 -1.33 4.59 -9.59
N ILE A 90 -1.72 5.87 -9.49
CA ILE A 90 -1.34 6.92 -10.43
C ILE A 90 0.16 7.18 -10.36
N PHE A 91 0.68 7.32 -9.14
CA PHE A 91 2.09 7.61 -8.91
C PHE A 91 2.98 6.37 -8.88
N LYS A 92 2.43 5.18 -9.16
CA LYS A 92 3.17 3.91 -9.19
C LYS A 92 4.34 3.92 -10.17
N GLN A 93 4.25 4.71 -11.24
CA GLN A 93 5.34 4.89 -12.21
C GLN A 93 6.47 5.78 -11.71
N PHE A 94 6.28 6.47 -10.58
CA PHE A 94 7.20 7.45 -10.04
C PHE A 94 7.86 6.89 -8.76
N SER A 95 8.88 6.04 -8.92
CA SER A 95 9.64 5.53 -7.77
C SER A 95 10.22 6.66 -6.90
N TYR A 96 10.62 7.78 -7.53
CA TYR A 96 11.10 8.99 -6.84
C TYR A 96 10.01 9.81 -6.15
N PHE A 97 8.75 9.69 -6.59
CA PHE A 97 7.64 10.39 -5.96
C PHE A 97 7.49 9.92 -4.52
N PHE A 98 7.51 8.61 -4.27
CA PHE A 98 7.31 8.10 -2.91
C PHE A 98 8.46 8.39 -1.96
N SER A 99 9.69 8.56 -2.46
CA SER A 99 10.81 8.99 -1.60
C SER A 99 10.78 10.49 -1.26
N SER A 100 10.07 11.30 -2.04
CA SER A 100 9.92 12.75 -1.84
C SER A 100 8.55 13.15 -1.30
N PHE A 101 7.58 12.24 -1.31
CA PHE A 101 6.23 12.48 -0.85
C PHE A 101 6.19 12.57 0.68
N LEU A 102 5.88 13.75 1.19
CA LEU A 102 5.66 13.98 2.61
C LEU A 102 4.16 14.08 2.86
N PHE A 103 3.63 13.23 3.74
CA PHE A 103 2.29 13.46 4.28
C PHE A 103 2.35 14.70 5.16
N ASP A 104 1.59 15.73 4.80
CA ASP A 104 1.42 16.95 5.59
C ASP A 104 0.10 16.90 6.38
N SER A 105 -0.27 18.03 7.00
CA SER A 105 -1.50 18.17 7.79
C SER A 105 -2.78 17.84 7.01
N LEU A 106 -2.75 17.80 5.67
CA LEU A 106 -3.92 17.42 4.86
C LEU A 106 -4.30 15.95 5.05
N PHE A 107 -3.36 15.13 5.55
CA PHE A 107 -3.54 13.71 5.80
C PHE A 107 -3.85 13.38 7.26
N ASP A 108 -4.02 14.38 8.12
CA ASP A 108 -4.33 14.19 9.53
C ASP A 108 -5.62 13.39 9.75
N ARG A 109 -6.52 13.34 8.75
CA ARG A 109 -7.80 12.60 8.83
C ARG A 109 -7.73 11.17 8.32
N VAL A 110 -6.60 10.73 7.80
CA VAL A 110 -6.48 9.38 7.23
C VAL A 110 -6.47 8.35 8.36
N GLU A 111 -7.54 7.58 8.46
CA GLU A 111 -7.69 6.53 9.47
C GLU A 111 -7.50 5.12 8.92
N SER A 112 -7.77 4.90 7.64
CA SER A 112 -7.64 3.59 6.99
C SER A 112 -7.01 3.74 5.62
N ASN A 113 -6.12 2.82 5.26
CA ASN A 113 -5.45 2.81 3.96
C ASN A 113 -5.32 1.37 3.42
N ILE A 114 -5.53 1.18 2.12
CA ILE A 114 -5.45 -0.12 1.46
C ILE A 114 -4.45 -0.01 0.30
N PHE A 115 -3.30 -0.62 0.49
CA PHE A 115 -2.27 -0.65 -0.52
C PHE A 115 -2.38 -1.90 -1.38
N GLU A 116 -2.96 -1.77 -2.57
CA GLU A 116 -3.08 -2.88 -3.51
C GLU A 116 -1.98 -2.84 -4.59
N LYS A 117 -1.31 -3.97 -4.78
CA LYS A 117 -0.38 -4.25 -5.88
C LYS A 117 0.78 -3.24 -5.98
N ILE A 118 1.30 -2.75 -4.85
CA ILE A 118 2.49 -1.90 -4.88
C ILE A 118 3.70 -2.72 -5.39
N GLN A 119 4.58 -2.13 -6.21
CA GLN A 119 5.83 -2.76 -6.64
C GLN A 119 6.84 -2.84 -5.48
N SER A 120 7.67 -3.87 -5.45
CA SER A 120 8.62 -4.15 -4.35
C SER A 120 9.52 -2.97 -3.99
N ASP A 121 10.09 -2.31 -5.00
CA ASP A 121 11.01 -1.18 -4.86
C ASP A 121 10.38 0.08 -4.22
N THR A 122 9.05 0.12 -4.09
CA THR A 122 8.32 1.26 -3.52
C THR A 122 7.72 0.97 -2.15
N HIS A 123 7.80 -0.25 -1.60
CA HIS A 123 7.23 -0.57 -0.28
C HIS A 123 7.89 0.23 0.83
N ILE A 124 9.21 0.15 0.96
CA ILE A 124 9.93 0.79 2.07
C ILE A 124 9.75 2.31 2.09
N PRO A 125 9.91 3.05 0.98
CA PRO A 125 9.66 4.50 0.95
C PRO A 125 8.22 4.87 1.31
N VAL A 126 7.23 4.13 0.82
CA VAL A 126 5.82 4.40 1.13
C VAL A 126 5.54 4.16 2.61
N LEU A 127 6.01 3.03 3.15
CA LEU A 127 5.77 2.63 4.53
C LEU A 127 6.50 3.50 5.54
N SER A 128 7.71 3.97 5.23
CA SER A 128 8.43 4.89 6.10
C SER A 128 7.66 6.20 6.28
N ASN A 129 7.01 6.68 5.22
CA ASN A 129 6.18 7.88 5.27
C ASN A 129 4.89 7.67 6.08
N LEU A 130 4.30 6.46 6.13
CA LEU A 130 3.08 6.22 6.93
C LEU A 130 3.24 6.53 8.42
N SER A 131 4.46 6.52 8.94
CA SER A 131 4.74 6.91 10.33
C SER A 131 4.35 8.35 10.66
N SER A 132 4.28 9.21 9.64
CA SER A 132 3.84 10.60 9.78
C SER A 132 2.32 10.78 9.82
N LEU A 133 1.53 9.74 9.54
CA LEU A 133 0.06 9.80 9.58
C LEU A 133 -0.44 9.65 11.02
N PRO A 134 -0.90 10.74 11.67
CA PRO A 134 -1.14 10.74 13.10
C PRO A 134 -2.36 9.91 13.50
N ASN A 135 -3.28 9.62 12.58
CA ASN A 135 -4.55 8.95 12.87
C ASN A 135 -4.73 7.62 12.12
N LEU A 136 -3.69 7.09 11.48
CA LEU A 136 -3.78 5.80 10.79
C LEU A 136 -4.04 4.67 11.80
N THR A 137 -5.24 4.09 11.74
CA THR A 137 -5.70 3.01 12.63
C THR A 137 -5.90 1.68 11.91
N SER A 138 -6.00 1.68 10.58
CA SER A 138 -6.21 0.48 9.77
C SER A 138 -5.32 0.51 8.53
N LEU A 139 -4.65 -0.61 8.26
CA LEU A 139 -3.77 -0.75 7.11
C LEU A 139 -3.91 -2.15 6.49
N THR A 140 -4.11 -2.19 5.18
CA THR A 140 -4.02 -3.42 4.40
C THR A 140 -2.92 -3.27 3.36
N ILE A 141 -2.04 -4.26 3.24
CA ILE A 141 -0.99 -4.31 2.22
C ILE A 141 -1.20 -5.60 1.42
N GLU A 142 -1.47 -5.45 0.14
CA GLU A 142 -1.52 -6.53 -0.83
C GLU A 142 -0.40 -6.31 -1.84
N THR A 143 0.52 -7.26 -1.92
CA THR A 143 1.67 -7.07 -2.80
C THR A 143 2.21 -8.37 -3.37
N SER A 144 2.72 -8.25 -4.59
CA SER A 144 3.39 -9.31 -5.32
C SER A 144 4.89 -9.05 -5.25
N ASN A 145 5.66 -10.06 -4.84
CA ASN A 145 7.12 -10.12 -4.95
C ASN A 145 7.94 -9.39 -3.86
N VAL A 146 7.71 -9.69 -2.58
CA VAL A 146 8.39 -9.03 -1.42
C VAL A 146 9.40 -9.95 -0.75
N GLN A 147 10.12 -10.71 -1.56
CA GLN A 147 10.97 -11.77 -1.03
C GLN A 147 12.08 -11.22 -0.12
N GLU A 148 12.67 -10.07 -0.44
CA GLU A 148 13.85 -9.56 0.28
C GLU A 148 13.52 -8.59 1.42
N GLU A 149 12.31 -8.04 1.50
CA GLU A 149 12.00 -6.88 2.36
C GLU A 149 10.95 -7.15 3.45
N ILE A 150 10.41 -8.37 3.55
CA ILE A 150 9.31 -8.69 4.48
C ILE A 150 9.61 -8.30 5.93
N ASN A 151 10.85 -8.50 6.38
CA ASN A 151 11.28 -8.14 7.74
C ASN A 151 11.24 -6.62 7.96
N ASP A 152 11.65 -5.84 6.96
CA ASP A 152 11.66 -4.38 7.03
C ASP A 152 10.25 -3.82 6.99
N ILE A 153 9.36 -4.40 6.18
CA ILE A 153 7.93 -4.09 6.22
C ILE A 153 7.38 -4.27 7.64
N TYR A 154 7.56 -5.45 8.23
CA TYR A 154 7.06 -5.69 9.59
C TYR A 154 7.64 -4.73 10.62
N ARG A 155 8.94 -4.40 10.52
CA ARG A 155 9.59 -3.42 11.41
C ARG A 155 8.95 -2.03 11.29
N LEU A 156 8.68 -1.57 10.07
CA LEU A 156 8.03 -0.28 9.82
C LEU A 156 6.57 -0.27 10.29
N ILE A 157 5.86 -1.38 10.14
CA ILE A 157 4.46 -1.48 10.55
C ILE A 157 4.32 -1.52 12.07
N PHE A 158 5.12 -2.31 12.77
CA PHE A 158 4.97 -2.48 14.21
C PHE A 158 5.29 -1.23 15.02
N VAL A 159 5.99 -0.24 14.45
CA VAL A 159 6.24 1.05 15.09
C VAL A 159 5.12 2.07 14.90
N LEU A 160 4.08 1.78 14.09
CA LEU A 160 3.00 2.72 13.84
C LEU A 160 2.13 2.94 15.10
N PRO A 161 2.01 4.18 15.61
CA PRO A 161 1.59 4.45 16.99
C PRO A 161 0.09 4.31 17.25
N LYS A 162 -0.75 4.34 16.21
CA LYS A 162 -2.22 4.21 16.35
C LYS A 162 -2.81 3.05 15.57
N LEU A 163 -1.97 2.23 14.92
CA LEU A 163 -2.44 1.15 14.06
C LEU A 163 -3.09 0.02 14.88
N LYS A 164 -4.41 -0.14 14.75
CA LYS A 164 -5.20 -1.18 15.44
C LYS A 164 -5.48 -2.38 14.56
N TYR A 165 -5.67 -2.18 13.26
CA TYR A 165 -5.92 -3.24 12.29
C TYR A 165 -4.78 -3.31 11.29
N TYR A 166 -4.23 -4.51 11.08
CA TYR A 166 -3.24 -4.76 10.05
C TYR A 166 -3.56 -6.05 9.29
N ARG A 167 -3.58 -5.96 7.97
CA ARG A 167 -3.64 -7.10 7.06
C ARG A 167 -2.49 -7.05 6.07
N ILE A 168 -1.85 -8.20 5.87
CA ILE A 168 -0.80 -8.36 4.87
C ILE A 168 -1.08 -9.58 4.01
N PHE A 169 -0.98 -9.41 2.69
CA PHE A 169 -1.14 -10.46 1.70
C PHE A 169 0.07 -10.49 0.76
N PHE A 170 0.64 -11.69 0.58
CA PHE A 170 1.67 -11.93 -0.42
C PHE A 170 1.25 -13.07 -1.36
N SER A 171 1.26 -12.79 -2.66
CA SER A 171 0.86 -13.77 -3.68
C SER A 171 1.86 -14.91 -3.86
N ASN A 172 3.13 -14.71 -3.47
CA ASN A 172 4.24 -15.63 -3.70
C ASN A 172 4.79 -16.17 -2.39
N ASN A 173 5.51 -17.30 -2.44
CA ASN A 173 6.22 -17.84 -1.28
C ASN A 173 7.22 -16.79 -0.76
N CYS A 174 7.02 -16.36 0.48
CA CYS A 174 7.94 -15.46 1.18
C CYS A 174 9.19 -16.21 1.66
N HIS A 175 10.30 -15.49 1.77
CA HIS A 175 11.49 -15.98 2.48
C HIS A 175 11.23 -16.03 3.99
N LEU A 176 12.14 -16.71 4.69
CA LEU A 176 12.11 -16.88 6.15
C LEU A 176 12.02 -15.52 6.85
N ILE A 177 11.05 -15.38 7.75
CA ILE A 177 10.92 -14.22 8.62
C ILE A 177 11.93 -14.37 9.76
N THR A 178 12.89 -13.45 9.84
CA THR A 178 14.00 -13.50 10.80
C THR A 178 13.94 -12.35 11.79
N LEU A 179 12.73 -12.02 12.23
CA LEU A 179 12.52 -11.02 13.27
C LEU A 179 12.92 -11.57 14.64
N PRO A 180 13.74 -10.83 15.41
CA PRO A 180 13.98 -11.18 16.81
C PRO A 180 12.68 -11.07 17.59
N LEU A 181 12.61 -11.73 18.75
CA LEU A 181 11.50 -11.52 19.67
C LEU A 181 11.49 -10.06 20.15
N ALA A 182 10.31 -9.46 20.19
CA ALA A 182 10.14 -8.08 20.63
C ALA A 182 10.58 -7.92 22.09
N LEU A 183 11.36 -6.87 22.34
CA LEU A 183 11.60 -6.39 23.70
C LEU A 183 10.43 -5.48 24.11
N ASN A 184 10.10 -5.43 25.41
CA ASN A 184 8.91 -4.74 25.96
C ASN A 184 8.65 -3.30 25.45
N ASN A 185 9.68 -2.61 24.95
CA ASN A 185 9.57 -1.24 24.48
C ASN A 185 9.14 -1.10 23.01
N GLN A 186 8.98 -2.19 22.27
CA GLN A 186 8.67 -2.20 20.82
C GLN A 186 7.28 -2.77 20.49
N CYS A 187 6.36 -2.73 21.46
CA CYS A 187 5.05 -3.32 21.28
C CYS A 187 4.12 -2.40 20.48
N SER A 188 3.61 -2.94 19.38
CA SER A 188 2.62 -2.34 18.51
C SER A 188 1.23 -2.29 19.17
N PRO A 189 0.41 -1.26 18.88
CA PRO A 189 -0.96 -1.15 19.37
C PRO A 189 -1.97 -2.06 18.65
N ILE A 190 -1.52 -2.87 17.68
CA ILE A 190 -2.40 -3.72 16.85
C ILE A 190 -3.28 -4.63 17.73
N GLU A 191 -4.58 -4.59 17.45
CA GLU A 191 -5.63 -5.39 18.05
C GLU A 191 -6.15 -6.48 17.09
N TYR A 192 -5.98 -6.30 15.78
CA TYR A 192 -6.45 -7.19 14.73
C TYR A 192 -5.34 -7.43 13.71
N LEU A 193 -4.87 -8.68 13.59
CA LEU A 193 -3.78 -9.06 12.70
C LEU A 193 -4.24 -10.15 11.73
N VAL A 194 -4.07 -9.91 10.43
CA VAL A 194 -4.35 -10.88 9.36
C VAL A 194 -3.07 -11.12 8.56
N ILE A 195 -2.58 -12.35 8.62
CA ILE A 195 -1.39 -12.83 7.89
C ILE A 195 -1.85 -13.75 6.77
N ASP A 196 -1.74 -13.27 5.55
CA ASP A 196 -2.18 -13.96 4.34
C ASP A 196 -0.99 -14.28 3.43
N HIS A 197 -0.03 -14.97 4.01
CA HIS A 197 1.15 -15.52 3.35
C HIS A 197 1.66 -16.73 4.14
N ASP A 198 2.60 -17.47 3.56
CA ASP A 198 3.22 -18.61 4.23
C ASP A 198 4.06 -18.14 5.44
N CYS A 199 3.84 -18.74 6.61
CA CYS A 199 4.69 -18.54 7.78
C CYS A 199 4.87 -19.84 8.59
N SER A 200 6.01 -20.02 9.23
CA SER A 200 6.19 -21.09 10.21
C SER A 200 5.57 -20.72 11.57
N LEU A 201 5.41 -21.71 12.44
CA LEU A 201 4.93 -21.46 13.80
C LEU A 201 5.91 -20.57 14.59
N ASN A 202 7.23 -20.76 14.39
CA ASN A 202 8.26 -19.96 15.04
C ASN A 202 8.23 -18.50 14.54
N GLU A 203 8.02 -18.29 13.25
CA GLU A 203 7.87 -16.96 12.66
C GLU A 203 6.62 -16.26 13.20
N LEU A 204 5.49 -16.97 13.29
CA LEU A 204 4.28 -16.46 13.90
C LEU A 204 4.51 -16.04 15.34
N LEU A 205 5.24 -16.83 16.13
CA LEU A 205 5.61 -16.48 17.51
C LEU A 205 6.43 -15.18 17.56
N SER A 206 7.38 -15.00 16.65
CA SER A 206 8.11 -13.74 16.51
C SER A 206 7.18 -12.57 16.19
N LEU A 207 6.26 -12.72 15.23
CA LEU A 207 5.33 -11.66 14.85
C LEU A 207 4.39 -11.26 15.99
N ILE A 208 3.79 -12.23 16.68
CA ILE A 208 2.85 -11.92 17.75
C ILE A 208 3.54 -11.34 19.00
N SER A 209 4.86 -11.54 19.15
CA SER A 209 5.63 -10.90 20.22
C SER A 209 5.55 -9.36 20.17
N TYR A 210 5.41 -8.80 18.97
CA TYR A 210 5.25 -7.36 18.76
C TYR A 210 3.82 -6.86 19.02
N THR A 211 2.83 -7.74 19.15
CA THR A 211 1.41 -7.36 19.21
C THR A 211 0.71 -7.87 20.49
N PRO A 212 1.16 -7.48 21.70
CA PRO A 212 0.60 -8.02 22.95
C PRO A 212 -0.87 -7.62 23.22
N LYS A 213 -1.38 -6.60 22.52
CA LYS A 213 -2.78 -6.13 22.63
C LYS A 213 -3.75 -6.88 21.71
N LEU A 214 -3.27 -7.89 20.99
CA LEU A 214 -4.04 -8.59 19.98
C LEU A 214 -5.32 -9.21 20.57
N ARG A 215 -6.44 -8.95 19.89
CA ARG A 215 -7.78 -9.48 20.19
C ARG A 215 -8.21 -10.50 19.16
N ARG A 216 -7.83 -10.30 17.90
CA ARG A 216 -8.10 -11.21 16.79
C ARG A 216 -6.85 -11.50 15.98
N LEU A 217 -6.63 -12.78 15.69
CA LEU A 217 -5.56 -13.26 14.84
C LEU A 217 -6.13 -14.14 13.74
N THR A 218 -5.77 -13.85 12.49
CA THR A 218 -6.10 -14.68 11.33
C THR A 218 -4.81 -15.01 10.60
N VAL A 219 -4.55 -16.30 10.40
CA VAL A 219 -3.39 -16.78 9.64
C VAL A 219 -3.86 -17.82 8.63
N HIS A 220 -3.61 -17.57 7.34
CA HIS A 220 -4.13 -18.40 6.26
C HIS A 220 -3.20 -19.49 5.77
N LYS A 221 -1.89 -19.46 6.08
CA LYS A 221 -0.96 -20.48 5.59
C LYS A 221 0.18 -20.72 6.59
N ILE A 222 -0.03 -21.63 7.53
CA ILE A 222 1.06 -22.04 8.44
C ILE A 222 1.72 -23.32 7.93
N LYS A 223 3.04 -23.27 7.74
CA LYS A 223 3.87 -24.45 7.42
C LYS A 223 4.53 -24.99 8.67
N THR A 224 4.44 -26.29 8.91
CA THR A 224 5.27 -26.96 9.93
C THR A 224 6.41 -27.74 9.31
N ASN A 225 7.60 -27.15 9.35
CA ASN A 225 8.84 -27.89 9.14
C ASN A 225 9.56 -28.20 10.46
N ASP A 226 9.19 -27.54 11.56
CA ASP A 226 9.93 -27.59 12.80
C ASP A 226 9.38 -28.66 13.75
N SER A 227 10.09 -29.78 13.83
CA SER A 227 9.93 -30.83 14.86
C SER A 227 10.19 -30.31 16.28
N ASN A 228 10.85 -29.16 16.39
CA ASN A 228 11.08 -28.46 17.63
C ASN A 228 10.26 -27.17 17.61
N ILE A 229 9.02 -27.23 18.12
CA ILE A 229 8.40 -26.03 18.67
C ILE A 229 9.31 -25.62 19.81
N THR A 230 10.25 -24.72 19.53
CA THR A 230 11.03 -24.08 20.57
C THR A 230 9.97 -23.45 21.47
N ILE A 231 9.86 -23.97 22.70
CA ILE A 231 8.96 -23.44 23.72
C ILE A 231 9.57 -22.10 24.12
N LEU A 232 9.52 -21.12 23.22
CA LEU A 232 9.96 -19.76 23.44
C LEU A 232 8.91 -19.15 24.37
N SER A 233 9.32 -19.14 25.62
CA SER A 233 8.61 -18.75 26.81
C SER A 233 8.26 -17.25 26.78
N SER A 234 7.26 -16.91 27.61
CA SER A 234 6.77 -15.58 28.03
C SER A 234 5.68 -14.86 27.22
N ILE A 235 5.53 -15.07 25.92
CA ILE A 235 4.45 -14.36 25.20
C ILE A 235 3.12 -15.07 25.44
N THR A 236 2.22 -14.42 26.16
CA THR A 236 0.83 -14.83 26.38
C THR A 236 -0.07 -13.71 25.91
N LEU A 237 -0.93 -13.99 24.93
CA LEU A 237 -1.86 -12.98 24.40
C LEU A 237 -3.15 -13.01 25.21
N VAL A 238 -3.12 -12.37 26.38
CA VAL A 238 -4.24 -12.41 27.35
C VAL A 238 -5.53 -11.80 26.82
N ASN A 239 -5.46 -10.90 25.83
CA ASN A 239 -6.63 -10.23 25.27
C ASN A 239 -7.21 -10.93 24.04
N LEU A 240 -6.52 -11.98 23.55
CA LEU A 240 -6.88 -12.66 22.33
C LEU A 240 -8.11 -13.53 22.57
N ASN A 241 -9.19 -13.24 21.83
CA ASN A 241 -10.47 -13.92 21.99
C ASN A 241 -10.91 -14.67 20.73
N LEU A 242 -10.38 -14.32 19.56
CA LEU A 242 -10.70 -14.98 18.30
C LEU A 242 -9.43 -15.35 17.56
N ILE A 243 -9.37 -16.59 17.13
CA ILE A 243 -8.32 -17.11 16.27
C ILE A 243 -8.93 -17.78 15.05
N TYR A 244 -8.36 -17.50 13.89
CA TYR A 244 -8.48 -18.31 12.69
C TYR A 244 -7.09 -18.80 12.30
N LEU A 245 -6.91 -20.12 12.20
CA LEU A 245 -5.67 -20.72 11.72
C LEU A 245 -5.99 -21.71 10.61
N ASP A 246 -5.39 -21.48 9.45
CA ASP A 246 -5.32 -22.47 8.40
C ASP A 246 -3.96 -23.16 8.47
N LEU A 247 -4.04 -24.43 8.87
CA LEU A 247 -2.94 -25.22 9.36
C LEU A 247 -2.77 -26.40 8.40
N HIS A 248 -1.89 -26.24 7.42
CA HIS A 248 -1.52 -27.35 6.54
C HIS A 248 -0.43 -28.19 7.21
N GLN A 249 -0.51 -29.53 7.09
CA GLN A 249 0.57 -30.46 7.44
C GLN A 249 1.06 -30.43 8.91
N THR A 250 0.23 -29.98 9.86
CA THR A 250 0.50 -29.97 11.31
C THR A 250 -0.30 -31.06 12.02
N THR A 251 0.28 -31.71 13.04
CA THR A 251 -0.49 -32.68 13.86
C THR A 251 -1.36 -32.01 14.91
N PHE A 252 -2.45 -32.65 15.33
CA PHE A 252 -3.30 -32.12 16.41
C PHE A 252 -2.52 -31.84 17.70
N ASN A 253 -1.59 -32.71 18.12
CA ASN A 253 -0.81 -32.55 19.36
C ASN A 253 -0.07 -31.20 19.42
N VAL A 254 0.62 -30.88 18.32
CA VAL A 254 1.39 -29.65 18.17
C VAL A 254 0.46 -28.44 18.29
N ARG A 255 -0.71 -28.51 17.65
CA ARG A 255 -1.70 -27.44 17.62
C ARG A 255 -2.34 -27.22 19.00
N GLU A 256 -2.71 -28.30 19.68
CA GLU A 256 -3.27 -28.27 21.02
C GLU A 256 -2.30 -27.59 22.01
N ILE A 257 -1.03 -28.01 22.02
CA ILE A 257 -0.01 -27.41 22.90
C ILE A 257 0.17 -25.92 22.59
N PHE A 258 0.17 -25.53 21.32
CA PHE A 258 0.31 -24.14 20.92
C PHE A 258 -0.87 -23.28 21.41
N ILE A 259 -2.10 -23.73 21.17
CA ILE A 259 -3.31 -22.95 21.50
C ILE A 259 -3.47 -22.82 23.02
N THR A 260 -3.40 -23.94 23.75
CA THR A 260 -3.61 -23.99 25.20
C THR A 260 -2.61 -23.13 25.97
N LYS A 261 -1.33 -23.11 25.55
CA LYS A 261 -0.29 -22.36 26.28
C LYS A 261 -0.26 -20.87 25.97
N LYS A 262 -0.70 -20.47 24.78
CA LYS A 262 -0.51 -19.09 24.30
C LYS A 262 -1.77 -18.23 24.41
N PHE A 263 -2.95 -18.84 24.41
CA PHE A 263 -4.24 -18.14 24.26
C PHE A 263 -5.24 -18.56 25.34
N PRO A 264 -4.99 -18.23 26.62
CA PRO A 264 -5.79 -18.74 27.74
C PRO A 264 -7.24 -18.21 27.79
N ASN A 265 -7.53 -17.09 27.11
CA ASN A 265 -8.84 -16.42 27.13
C ASN A 265 -9.59 -16.54 25.79
N LEU A 266 -9.27 -17.57 25.00
CA LEU A 266 -9.85 -17.78 23.69
C LEU A 266 -11.35 -18.09 23.79
N LYS A 267 -12.17 -17.40 22.99
CA LYS A 267 -13.62 -17.60 22.94
C LYS A 267 -14.07 -18.26 21.64
N SER A 268 -13.32 -18.04 20.57
CA SER A 268 -13.65 -18.57 19.26
C SER A 268 -12.38 -19.06 18.56
N LEU A 269 -12.45 -20.30 18.08
CA LEU A 269 -11.36 -20.96 17.38
C LEU A 269 -11.90 -21.50 16.06
N PHE A 270 -11.36 -20.99 14.96
CA PHE A 270 -11.60 -21.48 13.61
C PHE A 270 -10.33 -22.15 13.12
N ILE A 271 -10.46 -23.42 12.73
CA ILE A 271 -9.34 -24.20 12.22
C ILE A 271 -9.72 -24.80 10.88
N VAL A 272 -8.85 -24.58 9.90
CA VAL A 272 -8.88 -25.33 8.64
C VAL A 272 -7.76 -26.37 8.69
N SER A 273 -8.09 -27.60 8.32
CA SER A 273 -7.18 -28.75 8.36
C SER A 273 -7.47 -29.64 7.16
N SER A 274 -6.45 -29.93 6.36
CA SER A 274 -6.59 -30.71 5.13
C SER A 274 -6.22 -32.19 5.29
N ASP A 275 -5.33 -32.56 6.22
CA ASP A 275 -4.55 -33.81 6.04
C ASP A 275 -4.42 -34.74 7.27
N ASP A 276 -4.88 -34.33 8.46
CA ASP A 276 -4.68 -35.12 9.69
C ASP A 276 -6.00 -35.72 10.21
N ILE A 277 -6.14 -37.05 10.10
CA ILE A 277 -7.31 -37.81 10.58
C ILE A 277 -7.57 -37.63 12.08
N THR A 278 -6.57 -37.24 12.88
CA THR A 278 -6.76 -37.02 14.31
C THR A 278 -7.67 -35.83 14.61
N PHE A 279 -7.88 -34.92 13.63
CA PHE A 279 -8.89 -33.86 13.68
C PHE A 279 -10.33 -34.38 13.70
N LEU A 280 -10.56 -35.63 13.28
CA LEU A 280 -11.88 -36.26 13.30
C LEU A 280 -12.19 -36.91 14.65
N ASN A 281 -11.25 -36.91 15.60
CA ASN A 281 -11.48 -37.47 16.93
C ASN A 281 -12.34 -36.53 17.79
N THR A 282 -13.64 -36.83 17.85
CA THR A 282 -14.63 -36.04 18.58
C THR A 282 -14.37 -35.99 20.08
N TYR A 283 -13.99 -37.11 20.70
CA TYR A 283 -13.67 -37.16 22.13
C TYR A 283 -12.51 -36.23 22.47
N ARG A 284 -11.49 -36.18 21.60
CA ARG A 284 -10.35 -35.29 21.79
C ARG A 284 -10.75 -33.82 21.73
N TRP A 285 -11.61 -33.45 20.78
CA TRP A 285 -12.16 -32.10 20.70
C TRP A 285 -12.99 -31.74 21.93
N GLU A 286 -13.83 -32.66 22.41
CA GLU A 286 -14.62 -32.47 23.63
C GLU A 286 -13.70 -32.19 24.83
N GLN A 287 -12.70 -33.04 25.06
CA GLN A 287 -11.72 -32.82 26.13
C GLN A 287 -10.96 -31.50 25.97
N PHE A 288 -10.55 -31.17 24.75
CA PHE A 288 -9.88 -29.91 24.47
C PHE A 288 -10.76 -28.70 24.79
N ILE A 289 -12.03 -28.71 24.38
CA ILE A 289 -12.98 -27.63 24.62
C ILE A 289 -13.25 -27.48 26.12
N LEU A 290 -13.61 -28.57 26.80
CA LEU A 290 -13.91 -28.56 28.25
C LEU A 290 -12.74 -28.07 29.10
N ASN A 291 -11.50 -28.34 28.67
CA ASN A 291 -10.31 -27.96 29.43
C ASN A 291 -9.81 -26.54 29.16
N ASN A 292 -10.21 -25.90 28.05
CA ASN A 292 -9.57 -24.67 27.58
C ASN A 292 -10.54 -23.53 27.24
N PHE A 293 -11.83 -23.80 27.10
CA PHE A 293 -12.83 -22.78 26.80
C PHE A 293 -13.79 -22.63 27.98
N PRO A 294 -14.09 -21.38 28.41
CA PRO A 294 -15.08 -21.10 29.44
C PRO A 294 -16.52 -21.31 28.92
#